data_AF-A0A9N9FD42-F1
#
_entry.id   AF-A0A9N9FD42-F1
#
_cell.length_a   1.000
_cell.length_b   1.000
_cell.length_c   1.000
_cell.angle_alpha   90.00
_cell.angle_beta   90.00
_cell.angle_gamma   90.00
#
_symmetry.space_group_name_H-M   'P 1'
#
loop_
_entity.id
_entity.type
_entity.pdbx_description
1 polymer ?
#
loop_
_entity_poly.entity_id
_entity_poly.type
_entity_poly.pdbx_seq_one_letter_code
_entity_poly.pdbx_strand_id
1 'polypeptide(L)'
;MHIFNLAQGILEYKQQRAKTVIDTDIQAFLDRFYMSRIGIRMLIGQHVALNQPSSRSDYVGIICTKTNIAQAVQEAADNAKFICEEFYGLFRAPEVQLYCSDNLLFTYVPTHLSHMLFELLKNSLRAVVEKFGEVDEYPPIKIIVAEGKEDITIKISDEGGGIPRSNIPLVWTYMYSTAQPQKLDPEFNQTDFRAPMAGFGYGLPISRLVRRVYLLRPSLL
;
A
#
# COMPACT_ATOMS: atom_id res chain seq x y z
N MET A 1 -13.40 -11.59 2.79
CA MET A 1 -14.38 -11.43 3.90
C MET A 1 -14.13 -10.26 4.87
N HIS A 2 -13.29 -10.32 5.91
CA HIS A 2 -13.43 -9.36 7.05
C HIS A 2 -12.98 -7.88 6.90
N ILE A 3 -12.11 -7.48 5.95
CA ILE A 3 -11.72 -6.04 5.81
C ILE A 3 -12.88 -5.25 5.22
N PHE A 4 -13.49 -5.80 4.18
CA PHE A 4 -14.56 -5.17 3.43
C PHE A 4 -15.76 -4.87 4.32
N ASN A 5 -16.19 -5.84 5.12
CA ASN A 5 -17.33 -5.67 6.01
C ASN A 5 -17.09 -4.60 7.10
N LEU A 6 -15.86 -4.51 7.63
CA LEU A 6 -15.52 -3.48 8.61
C LEU A 6 -15.46 -2.09 7.96
N ALA A 7 -14.89 -2.00 6.76
CA ALA A 7 -14.87 -0.78 6.00
C ALA A 7 -16.30 -0.32 5.68
N GLN A 8 -17.12 -1.19 5.12
CA GLN A 8 -18.52 -0.88 4.82
C GLN A 8 -19.29 -0.42 6.07
N GLY A 9 -19.14 -1.11 7.21
CA GLY A 9 -19.78 -0.71 8.46
C GLY A 9 -19.36 0.68 8.97
N ILE A 10 -18.10 1.07 8.80
CA ILE A 10 -17.64 2.42 9.15
C ILE A 10 -18.18 3.46 8.17
N LEU A 11 -18.28 3.12 6.88
CA LEU A 11 -18.84 4.01 5.88
C LEU A 11 -20.33 4.30 6.15
N GLU A 12 -21.09 3.26 6.49
CA GLU A 12 -22.49 3.37 6.93
C GLU A 12 -22.61 4.23 8.20
N TYR A 13 -21.74 4.02 9.20
CA TYR A 13 -21.68 4.86 10.40
C TYR A 13 -21.44 6.34 10.08
N LYS A 14 -20.49 6.65 9.19
CA LYS A 14 -20.20 8.04 8.76
C LYS A 14 -21.40 8.68 8.07
N GLN A 15 -22.07 7.94 7.19
CA GLN A 15 -23.26 8.41 6.47
C GLN A 15 -24.42 8.71 7.43
N GLN A 16 -24.71 7.79 8.36
CA GLN A 16 -25.78 7.98 9.35
C GLN A 16 -25.52 9.16 10.28
N ARG A 17 -24.26 9.45 10.61
CA ARG A 17 -23.88 10.55 11.50
C ARG A 17 -23.48 11.84 10.79
N ALA A 18 -23.56 11.90 9.45
CA ALA A 18 -23.11 13.01 8.62
C ALA A 18 -21.67 13.49 8.94
N LYS A 19 -20.78 12.56 9.33
CA LYS A 19 -19.39 12.86 9.70
C LYS A 19 -18.46 12.67 8.51
N THR A 20 -17.65 13.69 8.21
CA THR A 20 -16.59 13.63 7.18
C THR A 20 -15.34 12.93 7.67
N VAL A 21 -15.05 12.96 8.97
CA VAL A 21 -13.87 12.36 9.63
C VAL A 21 -14.33 11.41 10.74
N ILE A 22 -13.62 10.30 10.94
CA ILE A 22 -13.90 9.37 12.03
C ILE A 22 -13.31 9.86 13.36
N ASP A 23 -13.93 9.46 14.47
CA ASP A 23 -13.47 9.83 15.80
C ASP A 23 -12.12 9.16 16.15
N THR A 24 -11.34 9.80 17.01
CA THR A 24 -10.02 9.31 17.43
C THR A 24 -10.07 7.92 18.04
N ASP A 25 -11.14 7.57 18.74
CA ASP A 25 -11.34 6.24 19.32
C ASP A 25 -11.52 5.16 18.25
N ILE A 26 -12.25 5.48 17.18
CA ILE A 26 -12.45 4.57 16.02
C ILE A 26 -11.12 4.40 15.29
N GLN A 27 -10.36 5.49 15.09
CA GLN A 27 -9.02 5.43 14.51
C GLN A 27 -8.10 4.51 15.32
N ALA A 28 -8.04 4.69 16.65
CA ALA A 28 -7.20 3.88 17.53
C ALA A 28 -7.65 2.41 17.57
N PHE A 29 -8.97 2.16 17.52
CA PHE A 29 -9.52 0.81 17.39
C PHE A 29 -9.06 0.16 16.08
N LEU A 30 -9.17 0.86 14.95
CA LEU A 30 -8.78 0.35 13.64
C LEU A 30 -7.28 0.05 13.60
N ASP A 31 -6.44 0.93 14.15
CA ASP A 31 -5.01 0.68 14.25
C ASP A 31 -4.70 -0.63 15.00
N ARG A 32 -5.33 -0.84 16.16
CA ARG A 32 -5.19 -2.10 16.92
C ARG A 32 -5.72 -3.30 16.16
N PHE A 33 -6.87 -3.17 15.50
CA PHE A 33 -7.50 -4.24 14.73
C PHE A 33 -6.61 -4.68 13.55
N TYR A 34 -6.14 -3.74 12.72
CA TYR A 34 -5.28 -4.08 11.59
C TYR A 34 -3.91 -4.58 12.02
N MET A 35 -3.32 -4.01 13.08
CA MET A 35 -2.06 -4.51 13.64
C MET A 35 -2.21 -5.95 14.15
N SER A 36 -3.26 -6.24 14.92
CA SER A 36 -3.58 -7.60 15.37
C SER A 36 -3.77 -8.56 14.18
N ARG A 37 -4.50 -8.13 13.16
CA ARG A 37 -4.73 -8.92 11.94
C ARG A 37 -3.45 -9.22 11.17
N ILE A 38 -2.56 -8.23 11.01
CA ILE A 38 -1.26 -8.42 10.37
C ILE A 38 -0.44 -9.42 11.18
N GLY A 39 -0.40 -9.28 12.51
CA GLY A 39 0.29 -10.22 13.40
C GLY A 39 -0.25 -11.65 13.34
N ILE A 40 -1.57 -11.83 13.38
CA ILE A 40 -2.21 -13.16 13.26
C ILE A 40 -1.87 -13.80 11.91
N ARG A 41 -1.95 -13.05 10.81
CA ARG A 41 -1.58 -13.55 9.48
C ARG A 41 -0.11 -13.90 9.36
N MET A 42 0.77 -13.12 10.00
CA MET A 42 2.21 -13.43 10.08
C MET A 42 2.44 -14.76 10.79
N LEU A 43 1.83 -14.98 11.97
CA LEU A 43 2.00 -16.21 12.74
C LEU A 43 1.43 -17.44 12.03
N ILE A 44 0.22 -17.32 11.48
CA ILE A 44 -0.41 -18.41 10.70
C ILE A 44 0.42 -18.71 9.45
N GLY A 45 0.81 -17.67 8.71
CA GLY A 45 1.63 -17.82 7.49
C GLY A 45 2.96 -18.49 7.79
N GLN A 46 3.62 -18.10 8.88
CA GLN A 46 4.84 -18.76 9.36
C GLN A 46 4.60 -20.23 9.69
N HIS A 47 3.59 -20.54 10.50
CA HIS A 47 3.29 -21.92 10.87
C HIS A 47 3.00 -22.79 9.66
N VAL A 48 2.15 -22.31 8.73
CA VAL A 48 1.81 -23.05 7.51
C VAL A 48 3.05 -23.27 6.64
N ALA A 49 3.84 -22.22 6.39
CA ALA A 49 5.01 -22.30 5.51
C ALA A 49 6.10 -23.23 6.06
N LEU A 50 6.29 -23.28 7.39
CA LEU A 50 7.24 -24.20 8.03
C LEU A 50 6.79 -25.66 8.00
N ASN A 51 5.48 -25.91 7.88
CA ASN A 51 4.92 -27.27 7.79
C ASN A 51 4.76 -27.76 6.35
N GLN A 52 5.12 -26.95 5.36
CA GLN A 52 5.19 -27.35 3.96
C GLN A 52 6.65 -27.65 3.58
N PRO A 53 6.90 -28.64 2.72
CA PRO A 53 8.25 -28.90 2.22
C PRO A 53 8.74 -27.67 1.43
N SER A 54 9.65 -26.91 2.03
CA SER A 54 10.30 -25.77 1.37
C SER A 54 11.33 -26.27 0.37
N SER A 55 11.21 -25.85 -0.89
CA SER A 55 12.22 -26.04 -1.93
C SER A 55 13.28 -24.91 -1.97
N ARG A 56 13.10 -23.85 -1.17
CA ARG A 56 13.91 -22.63 -1.22
C ARG A 56 14.73 -22.46 0.05
N SER A 57 16.06 -22.49 -0.11
CA SER A 57 17.01 -22.36 1.00
C SER A 57 17.11 -20.93 1.56
N ASP A 58 16.63 -19.94 0.81
CA ASP A 58 16.64 -18.53 1.21
C ASP A 58 15.41 -18.13 2.06
N TYR A 59 14.48 -19.06 2.32
CA TYR A 59 13.27 -18.81 3.11
C TYR A 59 13.26 -19.55 4.44
N VAL A 60 12.88 -18.83 5.50
CA VAL A 60 12.50 -19.36 6.80
C VAL A 60 11.01 -19.07 7.01
N GLY A 61 10.19 -20.07 6.68
CA GLY A 61 8.75 -19.93 6.52
C GLY A 61 8.41 -18.83 5.51
N ILE A 62 7.82 -17.71 5.95
CA ILE A 62 7.48 -16.58 5.05
C ILE A 62 8.53 -15.46 5.03
N ILE A 63 9.60 -15.57 5.81
CA ILE A 63 10.70 -14.61 5.82
C ILE A 63 11.74 -15.04 4.79
N CYS A 64 12.07 -14.16 3.85
CA CYS A 64 13.18 -14.34 2.94
C CYS A 64 14.43 -13.66 3.50
N THR A 65 15.51 -14.42 3.64
CA THR A 65 16.81 -13.96 4.14
C THR A 65 17.58 -13.11 3.13
N LYS A 66 17.21 -13.19 1.85
CA LYS A 66 17.85 -12.49 0.73
C LYS A 66 16.81 -11.82 -0.16
N THR A 67 15.95 -11.00 0.43
CA THR A 67 14.93 -10.25 -0.32
C THR A 67 15.62 -9.25 -1.22
N ASN A 68 15.45 -9.39 -2.54
CA ASN A 68 15.90 -8.40 -3.51
C ASN A 68 14.89 -7.25 -3.57
N ILE A 69 15.32 -6.07 -3.11
CA ILE A 69 14.46 -4.89 -3.04
C ILE A 69 14.11 -4.34 -4.42
N ALA A 70 15.06 -4.37 -5.37
CA ALA A 70 14.83 -3.87 -6.72
C ALA A 70 13.74 -4.68 -7.42
N GLN A 71 13.81 -6.01 -7.29
CA GLN A 71 12.77 -6.90 -7.79
C GLN A 71 11.41 -6.63 -7.14
N ALA A 72 11.36 -6.51 -5.81
CA ALA A 72 10.11 -6.27 -5.10
C ALA A 72 9.46 -4.92 -5.47
N VAL A 73 10.27 -3.89 -5.72
CA VAL A 73 9.82 -2.59 -6.20
C VAL A 73 9.30 -2.68 -7.63
N GLN A 74 10.03 -3.36 -8.53
CA GLN A 74 9.62 -3.50 -9.92
C GLN A 74 8.29 -4.25 -10.03
N GLU A 75 8.15 -5.38 -9.33
CA GLU A 75 6.90 -6.15 -9.31
C GLU A 75 5.72 -5.31 -8.76
N ALA A 76 5.95 -4.51 -7.72
CA ALA A 76 4.91 -3.63 -7.18
C ALA A 76 4.54 -2.50 -8.15
N ALA A 77 5.54 -1.95 -8.86
CA ALA A 77 5.34 -0.90 -9.85
C ALA A 77 4.56 -1.40 -11.07
N ASP A 78 4.93 -2.56 -11.62
CA ASP A 78 4.27 -3.14 -12.79
C ASP A 78 2.79 -3.46 -12.47
N ASN A 79 2.54 -4.06 -11.31
CA ASN A 79 1.17 -4.33 -10.85
C ASN A 79 0.36 -3.04 -10.63
N ALA A 80 0.97 -2.00 -10.06
CA ALA A 80 0.28 -0.73 -9.85
C ALA A 80 0.01 0.02 -11.17
N LYS A 81 0.95 0.00 -12.12
CA LYS A 81 0.78 0.55 -13.48
C LYS A 81 -0.37 -0.14 -14.20
N PHE A 82 -0.40 -1.48 -14.19
CA PHE A 82 -1.47 -2.26 -14.81
C PHE A 82 -2.86 -1.87 -14.28
N ILE A 83 -3.02 -1.80 -12.96
CA ILE A 83 -4.30 -1.40 -12.34
C ILE A 83 -4.66 0.05 -12.68
N CYS A 84 -3.67 0.94 -12.78
CA CYS A 84 -3.87 2.33 -13.18
C CYS A 84 -4.34 2.44 -14.64
N GLU A 85 -3.72 1.69 -15.56
CA GLU A 85 -4.09 1.64 -16.98
C GLU A 85 -5.52 1.11 -17.16
N GLU A 86 -5.84 -0.02 -16.52
CA GLU A 86 -7.17 -0.62 -16.58
C GLU A 86 -8.25 0.34 -16.03
N PHE A 87 -7.97 1.02 -14.92
CA PHE A 87 -8.95 1.87 -14.25
C PHE A 87 -9.24 3.17 -15.00
N TYR A 88 -8.21 3.83 -15.52
CA TYR A 88 -8.35 5.11 -16.22
C TYR A 88 -8.52 4.94 -17.74
N GLY A 89 -8.44 3.71 -18.25
CA GLY A 89 -8.52 3.43 -19.69
C GLY A 89 -7.31 3.95 -20.47
N LEU A 90 -6.13 4.02 -19.84
CA LEU A 90 -4.94 4.60 -20.44
C LEU A 90 -4.21 3.57 -21.30
N PHE A 91 -3.65 4.02 -22.42
CA PHE A 91 -2.72 3.20 -23.20
C PHE A 91 -1.40 2.97 -22.45
N ARG A 92 -0.96 3.96 -21.65
CA ARG A 92 0.29 3.89 -20.88
C ARG A 92 0.16 4.69 -19.58
N ALA A 93 0.42 4.05 -18.44
CA ALA A 93 0.53 4.73 -17.15
C ALA A 93 1.82 5.54 -17.02
N PRO A 94 1.90 6.49 -16.06
CA PRO A 94 3.13 7.20 -15.75
C PRO A 94 4.32 6.23 -15.55
N GLU A 95 5.47 6.61 -16.10
CA GLU A 95 6.68 5.80 -15.97
C GLU A 95 7.20 5.81 -14.53
N VAL A 96 7.76 4.67 -14.11
CA VAL A 96 8.34 4.50 -12.78
C VAL A 96 9.84 4.27 -12.93
N GLN A 97 10.63 5.23 -12.45
CA GLN A 97 12.08 5.19 -12.51
C GLN A 97 12.65 4.71 -11.17
N LEU A 98 13.29 3.54 -11.18
CA LEU A 98 13.95 2.97 -10.00
C LEU A 98 15.43 3.34 -9.97
N TYR A 99 15.84 3.98 -8.88
CA TYR A 99 17.23 4.26 -8.54
C TYR A 99 17.60 3.40 -7.32
N CYS A 100 18.18 2.24 -7.58
CA CYS A 100 18.56 1.26 -6.56
C CYS A 100 19.88 0.59 -6.96
N SER A 101 20.66 0.16 -5.96
CA SER A 101 21.78 -0.76 -6.21
C SER A 101 21.23 -2.16 -6.55
N ASP A 102 21.74 -2.79 -7.61
CA ASP A 102 21.24 -4.07 -8.11
C ASP A 102 21.41 -5.23 -7.11
N ASN A 103 22.34 -5.10 -6.16
CA ASN A 103 22.71 -6.15 -5.20
C ASN A 103 22.24 -5.86 -3.77
N LEU A 104 21.26 -4.97 -3.58
CA LEU A 104 20.74 -4.67 -2.24
C LEU A 104 19.80 -5.80 -1.78
N LEU A 105 20.34 -6.67 -0.93
CA LEU A 105 19.65 -7.83 -0.35
C LEU A 105 19.48 -7.65 1.16
N PHE A 106 18.29 -7.94 1.68
CA PHE A 106 18.05 -7.90 3.12
C PHE A 106 17.02 -8.93 3.58
N THR A 107 17.01 -9.23 4.88
CA THR A 107 16.04 -10.15 5.47
C THR A 107 14.71 -9.44 5.67
N TYR A 108 13.65 -9.92 5.03
CA TYR A 108 12.31 -9.35 5.17
C TYR A 108 11.20 -10.34 4.78
N VAL A 109 9.94 -9.92 4.89
CA VAL A 109 8.79 -10.65 4.34
C VAL A 109 8.42 -10.02 2.99
N PRO A 110 8.80 -10.62 1.84
CA PRO A 110 8.65 -9.98 0.52
C PRO A 110 7.21 -9.56 0.21
N THR A 111 6.23 -10.39 0.57
CA THR A 111 4.80 -10.10 0.37
C THR A 111 4.35 -8.84 1.09
N HIS A 112 4.88 -8.56 2.29
CA HIS A 112 4.54 -7.34 3.04
C HIS A 112 5.17 -6.11 2.40
N LEU A 113 6.42 -6.23 1.93
CA LEU A 113 7.11 -5.15 1.22
C LEU A 113 6.37 -4.78 -0.07
N SER A 114 6.11 -5.78 -0.92
CA SER A 114 5.40 -5.59 -2.19
C SER A 114 4.02 -4.96 -1.99
N HIS A 115 3.26 -5.41 -0.99
CA HIS A 115 1.95 -4.82 -0.68
C HIS A 115 2.04 -3.35 -0.24
N MET A 116 3.02 -2.98 0.60
CA MET A 116 3.22 -1.57 0.97
C MET A 116 3.57 -0.71 -0.24
N LEU A 117 4.50 -1.19 -1.07
CA LEU A 117 4.94 -0.48 -2.27
C LEU A 117 3.80 -0.32 -3.27
N PHE A 118 3.03 -1.37 -3.50
CA PHE A 118 1.85 -1.35 -4.38
C PHE A 118 0.83 -0.29 -3.94
N GLU A 119 0.48 -0.23 -2.65
CA GLU A 119 -0.48 0.75 -2.14
C GLU A 119 0.03 2.20 -2.26
N LEU A 120 1.32 2.43 -2.00
CA LEU A 120 1.94 3.74 -2.16
C LEU A 120 2.02 4.16 -3.63
N LEU A 121 2.41 3.24 -4.51
CA LEU A 121 2.54 3.50 -5.95
C LEU A 121 1.20 3.76 -6.61
N LYS A 122 0.13 3.03 -6.25
CA LYS A 122 -1.22 3.37 -6.68
C LYS A 122 -1.58 4.81 -6.31
N ASN A 123 -1.28 5.24 -5.08
CA ASN A 123 -1.58 6.60 -4.65
C ASN A 123 -0.83 7.65 -5.49
N SER A 124 0.46 7.44 -5.75
CA SER A 124 1.26 8.35 -6.59
C SER A 124 0.81 8.35 -8.06
N LEU A 125 0.56 7.18 -8.65
CA LEU A 125 0.04 7.05 -10.02
C LEU A 125 -1.28 7.77 -10.19
N ARG A 126 -2.22 7.54 -9.27
CA ARG A 126 -3.51 8.24 -9.23
C ARG A 126 -3.33 9.76 -9.17
N ALA A 127 -2.48 10.25 -8.27
CA ALA A 127 -2.26 11.69 -8.12
C ALA A 127 -1.71 12.34 -9.40
N VAL A 128 -0.79 11.66 -10.09
CA VAL A 128 -0.25 12.12 -11.38
C VAL A 128 -1.33 12.12 -12.46
N VAL A 129 -2.04 11.00 -12.64
CA VAL A 129 -3.07 10.89 -13.68
C VAL A 129 -4.21 11.89 -13.46
N GLU A 130 -4.70 12.04 -12.21
CA GLU A 130 -5.78 12.99 -11.90
C GLU A 130 -5.36 14.45 -12.11
N LYS A 131 -4.09 14.79 -11.89
CA LYS A 131 -3.59 16.16 -12.09
C LYS A 131 -3.40 16.52 -13.56
N PHE A 132 -2.82 15.61 -14.34
CA PHE A 132 -2.43 15.90 -15.72
C PHE A 132 -3.51 15.52 -16.74
N GLY A 133 -4.48 14.67 -16.36
CA GLY A 133 -5.48 14.13 -17.28
C GLY A 133 -4.87 13.11 -18.23
N GLU A 134 -5.47 12.91 -19.40
CA GLU A 134 -4.90 12.09 -20.47
C GLU A 134 -3.88 12.93 -21.26
N VAL A 135 -2.61 12.53 -21.20
CA VAL A 135 -1.50 13.19 -21.91
C VAL A 135 -0.59 12.15 -22.55
N ASP A 136 0.11 12.53 -23.61
CA ASP A 136 1.04 11.64 -24.32
C ASP A 136 2.22 11.21 -23.43
N GLU A 137 2.67 12.08 -22.53
CA GLU A 137 3.80 11.83 -21.65
C GLU A 137 3.58 12.41 -20.24
N TYR A 138 3.55 11.53 -19.25
CA TYR A 138 3.44 11.89 -17.83
C TYR A 138 4.82 12.14 -17.21
N PRO A 139 4.92 13.02 -16.19
CA PRO A 139 6.14 13.11 -15.39
C PRO A 139 6.39 11.77 -14.69
N PRO A 140 7.65 11.27 -14.67
CA PRO A 140 7.95 9.98 -14.10
C PRO A 140 7.89 9.99 -12.57
N ILE A 141 7.38 8.92 -12.00
CA ILE A 141 7.46 8.65 -10.56
C ILE A 141 8.85 8.10 -10.26
N LYS A 142 9.58 8.74 -9.34
CA LYS A 142 10.95 8.35 -8.99
C LYS A 142 10.94 7.57 -7.69
N ILE A 143 11.52 6.37 -7.72
CA ILE A 143 11.75 5.54 -6.53
C ILE A 143 13.24 5.51 -6.26
N ILE A 144 13.65 6.01 -5.10
CA ILE A 144 15.05 6.04 -4.67
C ILE A 144 15.21 5.11 -3.48
N VAL A 145 16.08 4.12 -3.61
CA VAL A 145 16.42 3.18 -2.54
C VAL A 145 17.82 3.52 -2.03
N ALA A 146 17.91 3.81 -0.74
CA ALA A 146 19.18 4.09 -0.07
C ALA A 146 19.39 3.09 1.08
N GLU A 147 20.59 2.51 1.11
CA GLU A 147 21.05 1.67 2.21
C GLU A 147 21.84 2.53 3.21
N GLY A 148 21.35 2.59 4.44
CA GLY A 148 22.04 3.16 5.58
C GLY A 148 22.76 2.08 6.39
N LYS A 149 23.39 2.49 7.51
CA LYS A 149 24.06 1.55 8.42
C LYS A 149 23.07 0.68 9.20
N GLU A 150 21.89 1.21 9.48
CA GLU A 150 20.89 0.58 10.35
C GLU A 150 19.54 0.39 9.66
N ASP A 151 19.34 1.04 8.52
CA ASP A 151 18.04 1.12 7.85
C ASP A 151 18.17 1.12 6.33
N ILE A 152 17.10 0.66 5.67
CA ILE A 152 16.91 0.82 4.23
C ILE A 152 15.76 1.79 4.03
N THR A 153 16.00 2.85 3.29
CA THR A 153 15.00 3.87 2.97
C THR A 153 14.55 3.75 1.53
N ILE A 154 13.24 3.62 1.33
CA ILE A 154 12.59 3.67 0.02
C ILE A 154 11.81 4.98 -0.06
N LYS A 155 12.23 5.88 -0.95
CA LYS A 155 11.57 7.17 -1.18
C LYS A 155 10.84 7.13 -2.53
N ILE A 156 9.53 7.30 -2.51
CA ILE A 156 8.70 7.47 -3.71
C ILE A 156 8.43 8.97 -3.87
N SER A 157 8.65 9.51 -5.07
CA SER A 157 8.45 10.92 -5.39
C SER A 157 7.64 11.05 -6.67
N ASP A 158 6.54 11.79 -6.60
CA ASP A 158 5.65 12.07 -7.71
C ASP A 158 5.43 13.57 -7.90
N GLU A 159 4.90 13.94 -9.07
CA GLU A 159 4.52 15.31 -9.39
C GLU A 159 3.01 15.51 -9.40
N GLY A 160 2.26 14.71 -8.63
CA GLY A 160 0.79 14.68 -8.58
C GLY A 160 0.12 15.88 -7.90
N GLY A 161 0.84 16.98 -7.69
CA GLY A 161 0.29 18.23 -7.13
C GLY A 161 0.38 18.34 -5.60
N GLY A 162 0.75 17.26 -4.92
CA GLY A 162 0.98 17.23 -3.48
C GLY A 162 -0.29 17.32 -2.63
N ILE A 163 -0.10 17.33 -1.31
CA ILE A 163 -1.19 17.38 -0.33
C ILE A 163 -1.18 18.75 0.35
N PRO A 164 -2.30 19.51 0.35
CA PRO A 164 -2.40 20.75 1.11
C PRO A 164 -2.05 20.53 2.58
N ARG A 165 -1.30 21.47 3.20
CA ARG A 165 -0.83 21.31 4.59
C ARG A 165 -1.96 21.06 5.60
N SER A 166 -3.14 21.63 5.36
CA SER A 166 -4.35 21.40 6.16
C SER A 166 -4.82 19.94 6.16
N ASN A 167 -4.49 19.18 5.11
CA ASN A 167 -5.00 17.82 4.88
C ASN A 167 -3.96 16.74 5.28
N ILE A 168 -2.71 17.12 5.56
CA ILE A 168 -1.65 16.18 5.98
C ILE A 168 -2.06 15.34 7.20
N PRO A 169 -2.71 15.88 8.25
CA PRO A 169 -3.16 15.04 9.36
C PRO A 169 -4.26 14.05 8.95
N LEU A 170 -5.06 14.40 7.94
CA LEU A 170 -6.25 13.65 7.52
C LEU A 170 -5.91 12.46 6.62
N VAL A 171 -4.84 12.52 5.82
CA VAL A 171 -4.45 11.41 4.93
C VAL A 171 -4.08 10.13 5.69
N TRP A 172 -3.80 10.25 6.98
CA TRP A 172 -3.54 9.12 7.87
C TRP A 172 -4.79 8.57 8.57
N THR A 173 -5.94 9.21 8.39
CA THR A 173 -7.20 8.76 8.97
C THR A 173 -7.84 7.73 8.06
N TYR A 174 -8.35 6.64 8.62
CA TYR A 174 -9.09 5.66 7.83
C TYR A 174 -10.34 6.30 7.24
N MET A 175 -10.76 5.84 6.06
CA MET A 175 -11.95 6.37 5.39
C MET A 175 -11.87 7.84 4.99
N TYR A 176 -10.68 8.42 5.00
CA TYR A 176 -10.40 9.68 4.32
C TYR A 176 -9.87 9.37 2.93
N SER A 177 -10.63 9.77 1.92
CA SER A 177 -10.26 9.67 0.52
C SER A 177 -10.71 10.92 -0.20
N THR A 178 -9.86 11.43 -1.09
CA THR A 178 -10.23 12.48 -2.04
C THR A 178 -10.94 11.91 -3.27
N ALA A 179 -10.97 10.59 -3.43
CA ALA A 179 -11.69 9.93 -4.52
C ALA A 179 -13.20 10.01 -4.28
N GLN A 180 -13.97 10.10 -5.37
CA GLN A 180 -15.42 9.88 -5.29
C GLN A 180 -15.68 8.46 -4.75
N PRO A 181 -16.64 8.28 -3.82
CA PRO A 181 -16.96 6.97 -3.29
C PRO A 181 -17.50 6.10 -4.42
N GLN A 182 -16.72 5.12 -4.86
CA GLN A 182 -17.19 4.12 -5.81
C GLN A 182 -18.28 3.30 -5.12
N LYS A 183 -19.47 3.23 -5.73
CA LYS A 183 -20.47 2.24 -5.34
C LYS A 183 -19.89 0.88 -5.70
N LEU A 184 -19.63 0.08 -4.67
CA LEU A 184 -19.07 -1.25 -4.84
C LEU A 184 -20.15 -2.12 -5.45
N ASP A 185 -19.85 -2.75 -6.57
CA ASP A 185 -20.76 -3.72 -7.16
C ASP A 185 -20.87 -4.92 -6.21
N PRO A 186 -22.08 -5.33 -5.77
CA PRO A 186 -22.27 -6.48 -4.88
C PRO A 186 -21.71 -7.80 -5.45
N GLU A 187 -21.48 -7.85 -6.77
CA GLU A 187 -20.95 -9.01 -7.50
C GLU A 187 -19.42 -9.07 -7.55
N PHE A 188 -18.70 -8.28 -6.76
CA PHE A 188 -17.24 -8.39 -6.61
C PHE A 188 -16.86 -9.74 -5.98
N ASN A 189 -16.81 -10.78 -6.82
CA ASN A 189 -16.45 -12.14 -6.45
C ASN A 189 -15.01 -12.13 -5.93
N GLN A 190 -14.87 -12.57 -4.68
CA GLN A 190 -13.66 -12.48 -3.83
C GLN A 190 -12.49 -13.38 -4.29
N THR A 191 -12.54 -13.90 -5.52
CA THR A 191 -11.54 -14.82 -6.07
C THR A 191 -10.52 -14.12 -6.97
N ASP A 192 -10.86 -12.98 -7.56
CA ASP A 192 -9.93 -12.23 -8.40
C ASP A 192 -9.38 -11.02 -7.66
N PHE A 193 -8.06 -10.91 -7.68
CA PHE A 193 -7.22 -9.92 -7.05
C PHE A 193 -7.37 -8.51 -7.69
N ARG A 194 -8.58 -8.09 -8.07
CA ARG A 194 -8.84 -6.75 -8.64
C ARG A 194 -9.02 -5.74 -7.52
N ALA A 195 -7.91 -5.38 -6.86
CA ALA A 195 -7.92 -4.32 -5.88
C ALA A 195 -8.29 -2.99 -6.58
N PRO A 196 -9.35 -2.27 -6.14
CA PRO A 196 -9.73 -1.01 -6.76
C PRO A 196 -8.59 0.03 -6.66
N MET A 197 -8.45 0.87 -7.70
CA MET A 197 -7.39 1.87 -7.81
C MET A 197 -7.43 2.88 -6.65
N ALA A 198 -8.64 3.26 -6.23
CA ALA A 198 -8.92 3.98 -4.99
C ALA A 198 -10.29 3.52 -4.47
N GLY A 199 -10.54 3.61 -3.17
CA GLY A 199 -11.90 3.28 -2.69
C GLY A 199 -12.18 3.57 -1.23
N PHE A 200 -11.31 3.12 -0.32
CA PHE A 200 -11.67 3.15 1.10
C PHE A 200 -10.76 4.02 1.99
N GLY A 201 -9.68 4.62 1.45
CA GLY A 201 -8.75 5.41 2.27
C GLY A 201 -8.02 4.59 3.34
N TYR A 202 -7.73 3.31 3.07
CA TYR A 202 -6.97 2.43 3.99
C TYR A 202 -5.50 2.25 3.60
N GLY A 203 -5.11 2.53 2.35
CA GLY A 203 -3.77 2.25 1.84
C GLY A 203 -2.64 2.91 2.63
N LEU A 204 -2.73 4.22 2.86
CA LEU A 204 -1.71 4.98 3.62
C LEU A 204 -1.68 4.59 5.11
N PRO A 205 -2.81 4.52 5.85
CA PRO A 205 -2.79 4.07 7.24
C PRO A 205 -2.26 2.65 7.42
N ILE A 206 -2.66 1.70 6.55
CA ILE A 206 -2.20 0.30 6.64
C ILE A 206 -0.72 0.19 6.30
N SER A 207 -0.24 0.90 5.27
CA SER A 207 1.18 0.88 4.91
C SER A 207 2.06 1.39 6.07
N ARG A 208 1.59 2.42 6.79
CA ARG A 208 2.24 2.91 8.01
C ARG A 208 2.25 1.86 9.13
N LEU A 209 1.17 1.09 9.31
CA LEU A 209 1.13 0.01 10.31
C LEU A 209 2.09 -1.12 9.96
N VAL A 210 2.13 -1.57 8.71
CA VAL A 210 3.04 -2.63 8.26
C VAL A 210 4.50 -2.18 8.49
N ARG A 211 4.86 -0.94 8.12
CA ARG A 211 6.18 -0.39 8.45
C ARG A 211 6.49 -0.48 9.94
N ARG A 212 5.54 -0.10 10.81
CA ARG A 212 5.72 -0.11 12.27
C ARG A 212 5.87 -1.52 12.86
N VAL A 213 5.29 -2.53 12.22
CA VAL A 213 5.39 -3.93 12.66
C VAL A 213 6.75 -4.54 12.32
N TYR A 214 7.36 -4.15 11.18
CA TYR A 214 8.55 -4.81 10.63
C TYR A 214 9.84 -3.96 10.67
N LEU A 215 9.80 -2.66 10.99
CA LEU A 215 10.98 -1.79 11.11
C LEU A 215 10.95 -0.85 12.34
N LEU A 216 12.15 -0.63 12.88
CA LEU A 216 12.60 0.17 14.03
C LEU A 216 12.10 1.64 14.00
N ARG A 217 12.18 2.29 15.18
CA ARG A 217 11.60 3.59 15.58
C ARG A 217 11.26 4.58 14.45
N PRO A 218 10.08 5.24 14.51
CA PRO A 218 9.74 6.29 13.57
C PRO A 218 10.66 7.49 13.76
N SER A 219 11.56 7.75 12.81
CA SER A 219 12.07 9.10 12.61
C SER A 219 10.91 9.94 12.10
N LEU A 220 10.43 10.84 12.97
CA LEU A 220 9.44 11.85 12.65
C LEU A 220 9.88 12.65 11.42
N LEU A 221 9.01 12.71 10.42
CA LEU A 221 8.83 13.87 9.56
C LEU A 221 7.38 14.32 9.72
#